data_AF-A0A969GTA9-F1
#
_entry.id   AF-A0A969GTA9-F1
#
_cell.length_a   1.000
_cell.length_b   1.000
_cell.length_c   1.000
_cell.angle_alpha   90.00
_cell.angle_beta   90.00
_cell.angle_gamma   90.00
#
_symmetry.space_group_name_H-M   'P 1'
#
loop_
_entity.id
_entity.type
_entity.pdbx_description
1 polymer ?
#
loop_
_entity_poly.entity_id
_entity_poly.type
_entity_poly.pdbx_seq_one_letter_code
_entity_poly.pdbx_strand_id
1 'polypeptide(L)'
;MTNPQRRKPPRRKAESVGGLKYLLAGGSMLALVGVLADLRTVFTPSAAPVTQCQEMVQPQATLSRERLSQLLTVPERDRRATVQAVISEPYCRLSSIEVRAGVLAERHAYPLEFDPQTWFVVLYEGDEYAGYSFVFPQE
;
A
#
# COMPACT_ATOMS: atom_id res chain seq x y z
N MET A 1 -20.26 -68.28 -47.93
CA MET A 1 -18.79 -68.20 -47.78
C MET A 1 -18.22 -67.35 -48.91
N THR A 2 -17.11 -66.64 -48.61
CA THR A 2 -16.17 -65.95 -49.53
C THR A 2 -16.53 -64.62 -50.20
N ASN A 3 -16.02 -63.56 -49.56
CA ASN A 3 -15.59 -62.25 -50.10
C ASN A 3 -14.66 -62.41 -51.32
N PRO A 4 -14.73 -61.51 -52.32
CA PRO A 4 -13.48 -60.85 -52.71
C PRO A 4 -13.58 -59.36 -53.14
N GLN A 5 -12.54 -58.64 -52.73
CA GLN A 5 -11.76 -57.63 -53.49
C GLN A 5 -12.35 -56.24 -53.76
N ARG A 6 -11.82 -55.30 -52.95
CA ARG A 6 -11.18 -54.01 -53.31
C ARG A 6 -11.71 -53.27 -54.55
N ARG A 7 -12.26 -52.07 -54.31
CA ARG A 7 -12.25 -50.97 -55.28
C ARG A 7 -11.40 -49.80 -54.74
N LYS A 8 -10.33 -49.46 -55.48
CA LYS A 8 -9.61 -48.18 -55.36
C LYS A 8 -10.50 -47.05 -55.92
N PRO A 9 -10.66 -45.90 -55.26
CA PRO A 9 -11.09 -44.69 -55.95
C PRO A 9 -9.91 -44.04 -56.69
N PRO A 10 -10.11 -43.53 -57.92
CA PRO A 10 -9.09 -42.80 -58.64
C PRO A 10 -8.94 -41.35 -58.16
N ARG A 11 -7.72 -40.90 -58.38
CA ARG A 11 -7.06 -39.61 -58.17
C ARG A 11 -7.76 -38.37 -58.73
N ARG A 12 -7.50 -37.26 -58.01
CA ARG A 12 -7.25 -35.86 -58.42
C ARG A 12 -8.47 -35.01 -58.80
N LYS A 13 -8.63 -33.89 -58.11
CA LYS A 13 -8.05 -32.60 -58.54
C LYS A 13 -7.56 -31.79 -57.33
N ALA A 14 -6.41 -31.16 -57.52
CA ALA A 14 -5.86 -30.13 -56.65
C ALA A 14 -6.37 -28.79 -57.18
N GLU A 15 -6.87 -27.95 -56.28
CA GLU A 15 -7.17 -26.52 -56.42
C GLU A 15 -7.62 -26.12 -55.00
N SER A 16 -7.26 -25.01 -54.38
CA SER A 16 -6.46 -23.87 -54.74
C SER A 16 -6.13 -23.19 -53.41
N VAL A 17 -4.94 -22.62 -53.28
CA VAL A 17 -4.54 -21.76 -52.16
C VAL A 17 -5.55 -20.62 -52.04
N GLY A 18 -6.23 -20.52 -50.90
CA GLY A 18 -7.17 -19.42 -50.68
C GLY A 18 -7.77 -19.49 -49.29
N GLY A 19 -7.12 -18.85 -48.31
CA GLY A 19 -7.73 -18.74 -46.99
C GLY A 19 -6.85 -18.36 -45.81
N LEU A 20 -5.65 -17.81 -46.01
CA LEU A 20 -4.84 -17.20 -44.93
C LEU A 20 -5.46 -15.90 -44.37
N LYS A 21 -6.80 -15.74 -44.43
CA LYS A 21 -7.52 -14.52 -44.04
C LYS A 21 -8.20 -14.60 -42.67
N TYR A 22 -8.04 -15.72 -41.94
CA TYR A 22 -8.68 -15.89 -40.62
C TYR A 22 -7.72 -15.93 -39.44
N LEU A 23 -6.40 -15.74 -39.64
CA LEU A 23 -5.42 -15.72 -38.54
C LEU A 23 -5.01 -14.31 -38.07
N LEU A 24 -5.70 -13.26 -38.53
CA LEU A 24 -5.40 -11.85 -38.18
C LEU A 24 -6.54 -11.13 -37.45
N ALA A 25 -7.47 -11.87 -36.82
CA ALA A 25 -8.64 -11.27 -36.16
C ALA A 25 -8.82 -11.72 -34.70
N GLY A 26 -7.73 -11.92 -33.95
CA GLY A 26 -7.81 -12.39 -32.55
C GLY A 26 -6.82 -11.76 -31.55
N GLY A 27 -5.99 -10.79 -31.95
CA GLY A 27 -4.90 -10.29 -31.10
C GLY A 27 -5.26 -9.09 -30.21
N SER A 28 -6.31 -8.32 -30.53
CA SER A 28 -6.50 -6.98 -29.94
C SER A 28 -7.24 -6.95 -28.60
N MET A 29 -7.90 -8.03 -28.17
CA MET A 29 -8.65 -8.03 -26.90
C MET A 29 -7.79 -8.26 -25.66
N LEU A 30 -6.66 -8.97 -25.77
CA LEU A 30 -5.79 -9.23 -24.61
C LEU A 30 -4.99 -8.00 -24.16
N ALA A 31 -4.69 -7.07 -25.07
CA ALA A 31 -3.99 -5.83 -24.74
C ALA A 31 -4.82 -4.94 -23.79
N LEU A 32 -6.14 -4.90 -23.96
CA LEU A 32 -7.03 -4.10 -23.11
C LEU A 32 -7.14 -4.65 -21.66
N VAL A 33 -7.11 -5.97 -21.48
CA VAL A 33 -7.17 -6.59 -20.15
C VAL A 33 -5.85 -6.38 -19.39
N GLY A 34 -4.71 -6.48 -20.07
CA GLY A 34 -3.40 -6.18 -19.48
C GLY A 34 -3.30 -4.73 -18.97
N VAL A 35 -3.76 -3.76 -19.79
CA VAL A 35 -3.76 -2.33 -19.41
C VAL A 35 -4.69 -2.05 -18.22
N LEU A 36 -5.84 -2.72 -18.12
CA LEU A 36 -6.75 -2.55 -16.97
C LEU A 36 -6.22 -3.17 -15.68
N ALA A 37 -5.42 -4.24 -15.76
CA ALA A 37 -4.73 -4.80 -14.60
C ALA A 37 -3.60 -3.87 -14.11
N ASP A 38 -2.86 -3.27 -15.04
CA ASP A 38 -1.77 -2.31 -14.77
C ASP A 38 -2.30 -1.00 -14.14
N LEU A 39 -3.45 -0.50 -14.63
CA LEU A 39 -4.10 0.67 -14.05
C LEU A 39 -4.50 0.45 -12.59
N ARG A 40 -4.87 -0.77 -12.15
CA ARG A 40 -5.18 -1.02 -10.73
C ARG A 40 -3.97 -0.92 -9.81
N THR A 41 -2.78 -1.25 -10.30
CA THR A 41 -1.52 -1.02 -9.57
C THR A 41 -1.09 0.45 -9.56
N VAL A 42 -1.51 1.25 -10.55
CA VAL A 42 -1.26 2.71 -10.59
C VAL A 42 -2.31 3.50 -9.79
N PHE A 43 -3.55 3.00 -9.71
CA PHE A 43 -4.67 3.59 -8.97
C PHE A 43 -4.84 3.03 -7.56
N THR A 44 -3.80 2.47 -6.95
CA THR A 44 -3.80 2.38 -5.49
C THR A 44 -3.94 3.80 -4.96
N PRO A 45 -5.00 4.12 -4.21
CA PRO A 45 -5.11 5.43 -3.59
C PRO A 45 -3.85 5.63 -2.75
N SER A 46 -3.12 6.70 -3.09
CA SER A 46 -2.02 7.19 -2.27
C SER A 46 -2.49 7.18 -0.82
N ALA A 47 -1.65 6.64 0.08
CA ALA A 47 -1.93 6.49 1.50
C ALA A 47 -2.80 7.65 2.01
N ALA A 48 -3.91 7.31 2.68
CA ALA A 48 -4.82 8.30 3.26
C ALA A 48 -4.03 9.44 3.89
N PRO A 49 -4.47 10.72 3.74
CA PRO A 49 -3.72 11.86 4.23
C PRO A 49 -3.23 11.56 5.63
N VAL A 50 -1.91 11.66 5.80
CA VAL A 50 -1.10 11.27 6.96
C VAL A 50 -1.66 11.84 8.28
N THR A 51 -2.58 12.80 8.17
CA THR A 51 -3.19 13.66 9.17
C THR A 51 -4.62 13.29 9.60
N GLN A 52 -5.29 12.30 8.98
CA GLN A 52 -6.65 11.95 9.44
C GLN A 52 -6.61 11.11 10.71
N CYS A 53 -7.07 11.74 11.78
CA CYS A 53 -7.24 11.18 13.10
C CYS A 53 -8.25 10.01 13.06
N GLN A 54 -7.81 8.77 13.36
CA GLN A 54 -8.68 7.59 13.36
C GLN A 54 -9.44 7.44 14.67
N GLU A 55 -8.74 7.64 15.80
CA GLU A 55 -9.30 7.50 17.14
C GLU A 55 -8.81 8.64 18.00
N MET A 56 -9.70 9.57 18.36
CA MET A 56 -9.41 10.59 19.36
C MET A 56 -9.22 9.95 20.73
N VAL A 57 -8.06 10.19 21.34
CA VAL A 57 -7.70 9.64 22.65
C VAL A 57 -7.86 10.73 23.71
N GLN A 58 -7.13 11.84 23.57
CA GLN A 58 -7.20 12.96 24.51
C GLN A 58 -7.21 14.32 23.77
N PRO A 59 -8.40 14.93 23.54
CA PRO A 59 -8.53 16.11 22.67
C PRO A 59 -7.73 17.35 23.10
N GLN A 60 -7.32 17.42 24.36
CA GLN A 60 -6.53 18.53 24.92
C GLN A 60 -5.04 18.19 25.04
N ALA A 61 -4.60 16.99 24.62
CA ALA A 61 -3.20 16.61 24.69
C ALA A 61 -2.37 17.41 23.68
N THR A 62 -1.34 18.07 24.20
CA THR A 62 -0.33 18.80 23.44
C THR A 62 1.07 18.41 23.93
N LEU A 63 2.07 18.62 23.09
CA LEU A 63 3.48 18.37 23.41
C LEU A 63 4.23 19.68 23.60
N SER A 64 4.70 19.92 24.82
CA SER A 64 5.54 21.08 25.14
C SER A 64 6.94 20.95 24.56
N ARG A 65 7.66 22.07 24.47
CA ARG A 65 9.03 22.11 23.93
C ARG A 65 10.00 21.32 24.82
N GLU A 66 9.80 21.36 26.13
CA GLU A 66 10.60 20.65 27.13
C GLU A 66 10.42 19.15 26.99
N ARG A 67 9.18 18.66 26.92
CA ARG A 67 8.90 17.22 26.74
C ARG A 67 9.37 16.72 25.38
N LEU A 68 9.20 17.51 24.31
CA LEU A 68 9.75 17.17 22.99
C LEU A 68 11.27 17.01 23.08
N SER A 69 11.97 17.95 23.71
CA SER A 69 13.43 17.88 23.83
C SER A 69 13.90 16.63 24.60
N GLN A 70 13.19 16.24 25.65
CA GLN A 70 13.46 15.00 26.40
C GLN A 70 13.19 13.77 25.53
N LEU A 71 12.09 13.76 24.78
CA LEU A 71 11.72 12.64 23.92
C LEU A 71 12.74 12.39 22.81
N LEU A 72 13.31 13.46 22.25
CA LEU A 72 14.37 13.38 21.24
C LEU A 72 15.68 12.76 21.76
N THR A 73 15.81 12.55 23.07
CA THR A 73 16.93 11.82 23.67
C THR A 73 16.68 10.31 23.82
N VAL A 74 15.44 9.85 23.63
CA VAL A 74 15.09 8.43 23.71
C VAL A 74 15.59 7.74 22.43
N PRO A 75 16.46 6.72 22.53
CA PRO A 75 16.96 6.03 21.35
C PRO A 75 15.85 5.18 20.71
N GLU A 76 15.87 5.07 19.39
CA GLU A 76 15.07 4.07 18.69
C GLU A 76 15.35 2.66 19.25
N ARG A 77 14.34 1.79 19.15
CA ARG A 77 14.32 0.42 19.68
C ARG A 77 14.23 0.32 21.22
N ASP A 78 14.08 1.43 21.93
CA ASP A 78 13.74 1.42 23.36
C ASP A 78 12.27 1.01 23.58
N ARG A 79 11.90 0.71 24.81
CA ARG A 79 10.53 0.30 25.15
C ARG A 79 9.56 1.45 24.99
N ARG A 80 8.34 1.14 24.55
CA ARG A 80 7.20 2.06 24.52
C ARG A 80 6.98 2.74 25.88
N ALA A 81 7.14 1.99 26.96
CA ALA A 81 7.05 2.52 28.32
C ALA A 81 8.07 3.66 28.61
N THR A 82 9.27 3.62 28.01
CA THR A 82 10.28 4.67 28.15
C THR A 82 9.79 5.98 27.55
N VAL A 83 9.18 5.94 26.36
CA VAL A 83 8.56 7.11 25.73
C VAL A 83 7.38 7.62 26.57
N GLN A 84 6.51 6.72 27.03
CA GLN A 84 5.34 7.07 27.84
C GLN A 84 5.68 7.62 29.23
N ALA A 85 6.91 7.41 29.72
CA ALA A 85 7.39 8.08 30.93
C ALA A 85 7.70 9.57 30.70
N VAL A 86 7.96 9.97 29.45
CA VAL A 86 8.29 11.36 29.05
C VAL A 86 7.04 12.12 28.61
N ILE A 87 6.14 11.47 27.87
CA ILE A 87 4.96 12.08 27.29
C ILE A 87 3.67 11.38 27.73
N SER A 88 2.61 12.17 27.86
CA SER A 88 1.25 11.70 28.17
C SER A 88 0.60 10.95 27.00
N GLU A 89 -0.66 10.56 27.17
CA GLU A 89 -1.47 9.99 26.09
C GLU A 89 -1.53 10.92 24.87
N PRO A 90 -1.62 10.36 23.65
CA PRO A 90 -1.68 11.15 22.43
C PRO A 90 -2.97 11.94 22.33
N TYR A 91 -2.93 12.98 21.48
CA TYR A 91 -4.15 13.62 21.01
C TYR A 91 -5.03 12.60 20.31
N CYS A 92 -4.42 11.88 19.35
CA CYS A 92 -5.10 10.77 18.71
C CYS A 92 -4.19 9.73 18.08
N ARG A 93 -4.78 8.59 17.74
CA ARG A 93 -4.14 7.55 16.95
C ARG A 93 -4.46 7.74 15.48
N LEU A 94 -3.44 7.60 14.65
CA LEU A 94 -3.54 7.65 13.20
C LEU A 94 -3.60 6.23 12.64
N SER A 95 -3.91 6.11 11.35
CA SER A 95 -3.78 4.85 10.62
C SER A 95 -2.38 4.28 10.77
N SER A 96 -2.28 2.99 11.11
CA SER A 96 -1.01 2.28 11.12
C SER A 96 -0.43 2.19 9.72
N ILE A 97 0.90 2.22 9.60
CA ILE A 97 1.61 2.15 8.32
C ILE A 97 2.69 1.07 8.36
N GLU A 98 3.06 0.54 7.20
CA GLU A 98 4.28 -0.25 7.10
C GLU A 98 5.49 0.67 6.94
N VAL A 99 6.32 0.77 7.97
CA VAL A 99 7.60 1.52 7.91
C VAL A 99 8.67 0.66 7.25
N ARG A 100 8.55 -0.67 7.39
CA ARG A 100 9.37 -1.70 6.75
C ARG A 100 8.48 -2.86 6.34
N ALA A 101 8.90 -3.58 5.30
CA ALA A 101 8.09 -4.62 4.68
C ALA A 101 7.57 -5.64 5.71
N GLY A 102 6.24 -5.72 5.83
CA GLY A 102 5.56 -6.70 6.69
C GLY A 102 5.53 -6.37 8.18
N VAL A 103 5.93 -5.16 8.61
CA VAL A 103 5.80 -4.70 9.99
C VAL A 103 4.98 -3.42 10.06
N LEU A 104 3.82 -3.51 10.73
CA LEU A 104 2.95 -2.37 10.97
C LEU A 104 3.45 -1.56 12.16
N ALA A 105 3.51 -0.24 11.98
CA ALA A 105 3.78 0.72 13.04
C ALA A 105 2.48 1.45 13.44
N GLU A 106 2.17 1.40 14.74
CA GLU A 106 1.18 2.25 15.38
C GLU A 106 1.66 3.70 15.38
N ARG A 107 0.73 4.64 15.20
CA ARG A 107 1.04 6.06 15.04
C ARG A 107 0.27 6.90 16.03
N HIS A 108 1.00 7.58 16.91
CA HIS A 108 0.46 8.42 17.97
C HIS A 108 0.78 9.88 17.67
N ALA A 109 -0.23 10.72 17.48
CA ALA A 109 -0.08 12.13 17.12
C ALA A 109 -0.18 13.05 18.34
N TYR A 110 0.70 14.05 18.37
CA TYR A 110 0.79 15.07 19.40
C TYR A 110 0.95 16.45 18.73
N PRO A 111 -0.08 17.31 18.73
CA PRO A 111 0.06 18.70 18.34
C PRO A 111 1.11 19.39 19.21
N LEU A 112 1.99 20.17 18.59
CA LEU A 112 2.99 20.93 19.35
C LEU A 112 2.32 22.13 20.03
N GLU A 113 2.59 22.32 21.31
CA GLU A 113 1.98 23.42 22.08
C GLU A 113 2.34 24.79 21.52
N PHE A 114 3.57 24.93 20.99
CA PHE A 114 4.10 26.17 20.43
C PHE A 114 3.85 26.33 18.92
N ASP A 115 3.31 25.31 18.27
CA ASP A 115 2.88 25.34 16.86
C ASP A 115 1.80 24.27 16.62
N PRO A 116 0.53 24.55 16.96
CA PRO A 116 -0.53 23.53 16.95
C PRO A 116 -0.88 22.98 15.56
N GLN A 117 -0.40 23.60 14.49
CA GLN A 117 -0.58 23.11 13.12
C GLN A 117 0.46 22.03 12.77
N THR A 118 1.58 21.98 13.48
CA THR A 118 2.60 20.94 13.33
C THR A 118 2.38 19.84 14.36
N TRP A 119 2.33 18.59 13.90
CA TRP A 119 2.13 17.42 14.75
C TRP A 119 3.41 16.60 14.83
N PHE A 120 3.78 16.23 16.05
CA PHE A 120 4.80 15.23 16.31
C PHE A 120 4.13 13.85 16.35
N VAL A 121 4.57 12.93 15.50
CA VAL A 121 4.00 11.58 15.40
C VAL A 121 5.02 10.56 15.86
N VAL A 122 4.71 9.86 16.95
CA VAL A 122 5.51 8.74 17.46
C VAL A 122 5.08 7.45 16.76
N LEU A 123 6.07 6.65 16.38
CA LEU A 123 5.90 5.34 15.76
C LEU A 123 6.22 4.24 16.78
N TYR A 124 5.33 3.25 16.89
CA TYR A 124 5.59 2.05 17.70
C TYR A 124 5.42 0.77 16.87
N GLU A 125 6.33 -0.17 17.04
CA GLU A 125 6.19 -1.53 16.52
C GLU A 125 6.01 -2.48 17.71
N GLY A 126 4.76 -2.82 18.03
CA GLY A 126 4.43 -3.55 19.25
C GLY A 126 4.75 -2.75 20.52
N ASP A 127 5.64 -3.27 21.37
CA ASP A 127 6.05 -2.63 22.63
C ASP A 127 7.31 -1.76 22.47
N GLU A 128 7.67 -1.41 21.24
CA GLU A 128 8.95 -0.77 20.96
C GLU A 128 8.80 0.55 20.21
N TYR A 129 9.60 1.52 20.59
CA TYR A 129 9.70 2.81 19.94
C TYR A 129 10.48 2.69 18.62
N ALA A 130 9.78 2.94 17.52
CA ALA A 130 10.32 2.81 16.16
C ALA A 130 10.77 4.16 15.57
N GLY A 131 10.68 5.25 16.32
CA GLY A 131 11.08 6.59 15.89
C GLY A 131 9.92 7.58 15.81
N TYR A 132 10.12 8.68 15.08
CA TYR A 132 9.15 9.76 14.98
C TYR A 132 9.16 10.44 13.62
N SER A 133 8.13 11.24 13.36
CA SER A 133 8.07 12.14 12.22
C SER A 133 7.34 13.44 12.59
N PHE A 134 7.62 14.52 11.86
CA PHE A 134 6.83 15.74 11.92
C PHE A 134 5.85 15.75 10.74
N VAL A 135 4.61 16.11 11.01
CA VAL A 135 3.59 16.39 10.00
C VAL A 135 3.29 17.88 10.03
N PHE A 136 3.52 18.54 8.91
CA PHE A 136 3.30 19.98 8.73
C PHE A 136 1.98 20.22 7.98
N PRO A 137 1.34 21.39 8.15
CA PRO A 137 0.23 21.78 7.31
C PRO A 137 0.66 21.83 5.83
N GLN A 138 -0.22 21.39 4.93
CA GLN A 138 -0.02 21.58 3.48
C GLN A 138 -0.43 23.02 3.13
N GLU A 139 0.46 23.77 2.49
CA GLU A 139 0.17 25.12 1.96
C GLU A 139 -0.67 25.09 0.68
#